data_AF-A0A957TE26-F1
#
_entry.id   AF-A0A957TE26-F1
#
_cell.length_a   1.000
_cell.length_b   1.000
_cell.length_c   1.000
_cell.angle_alpha   90.00
_cell.angle_beta   90.00
_cell.angle_gamma   90.00
#
_symmetry.space_group_name_H-M   'P 1'
#
loop_
_entity.id
_entity.type
_entity.pdbx_description
1 polymer ?
#
loop_
_entity_poly.entity_id
_entity_poly.type
_entity_poly.pdbx_seq_one_letter_code
_entity_poly.pdbx_strand_id
1 'polypeptide(L)' 'MDYIVPGLLGFLTGAVIYGLTYQQVFPAISAAANYGNAIIPDLWNVSPFLFILLFALISLLLFYLIDRAGWQRKEKSA' A
#
# COMPACT_ATOMS: atom_id res chain seq x y z
N MET A 1 -22.42 -40.65 4.59
CA MET A 1 -22.14 -40.51 3.14
C MET A 1 -23.02 -39.44 2.47
N ASP A 2 -24.22 -39.18 3.00
CA ASP A 2 -25.22 -38.29 2.37
C ASP A 2 -24.85 -36.80 2.30
N TYR A 3 -23.87 -36.34 3.07
CA TYR A 3 -23.41 -34.95 3.05
C TYR A 3 -22.22 -34.70 2.10
N ILE A 4 -21.47 -35.76 1.76
CA ILE A 4 -20.27 -35.65 0.94
C ILE A 4 -20.64 -35.42 -0.52
N VAL A 5 -21.68 -36.10 -1.01
CA VAL A 5 -22.16 -35.96 -2.39
C VAL A 5 -22.72 -34.56 -2.68
N PRO A 6 -23.71 -34.03 -1.92
CA PRO A 6 -24.19 -32.67 -2.15
C PRO A 6 -23.13 -31.62 -1.81
N GLY A 7 -22.26 -31.86 -0.83
CA GLY A 7 -21.15 -30.98 -0.50
C GLY A 7 -20.13 -30.85 -1.64
N LEU A 8 -19.73 -31.97 -2.25
CA LEU A 8 -18.80 -31.98 -3.37
C LEU A 8 -19.42 -31.35 -4.62
N LEU A 9 -20.69 -31.65 -4.92
CA LEU A 9 -21.38 -31.08 -6.08
C LEU A 9 -21.61 -29.58 -5.92
N GLY A 10 -21.96 -29.11 -4.72
CA GLY A 10 -22.07 -27.68 -4.41
C GLY A 10 -20.73 -26.96 -4.55
N PHE A 11 -19.65 -27.56 -4.04
CA PHE A 11 -18.30 -27.04 -4.19
C PHE A 11 -17.87 -26.92 -5.67
N LEU A 12 -18.07 -27.98 -6.46
CA LEU A 12 -17.70 -27.99 -7.88
C LEU A 12 -18.54 -26.98 -8.69
N THR A 13 -19.83 -26.87 -8.38
CA THR A 13 -20.72 -25.87 -9.01
C THR A 13 -20.23 -24.46 -8.70
N GLY A 14 -19.91 -24.17 -7.43
CA GLY A 14 -19.34 -22.90 -7.02
C GLY A 14 -17.99 -22.60 -7.69
N ALA A 15 -17.11 -23.60 -7.80
CA ALA A 15 -15.82 -23.46 -8.46
C ALA A 15 -15.95 -23.16 -9.96
N VAL A 16 -16.90 -23.79 -10.64
CA VAL A 16 -17.18 -23.53 -12.07
C VAL A 16 -17.74 -22.12 -12.25
N ILE A 17 -18.73 -21.71 -11.45
CA ILE A 17 -19.29 -20.35 -11.52
C ILE A 17 -18.21 -19.30 -11.22
N TYR A 18 -17.40 -19.52 -10.19
CA TYR A 18 -16.28 -18.64 -9.86
C TYR A 18 -15.24 -18.59 -10.98
N GLY A 19 -14.88 -19.72 -11.57
CA GLY A 19 -13.94 -19.77 -12.70
C GLY A 19 -14.44 -19.02 -13.94
N LEU A 20 -15.73 -19.16 -14.27
CA LEU A 20 -16.36 -18.45 -15.40
C LEU A 20 -16.50 -16.95 -15.14
N THR A 21 -16.70 -16.55 -13.89
CA THR A 21 -16.81 -15.13 -13.49
C THR A 21 -15.48 -14.52 -13.06
N TYR A 22 -14.40 -15.31 -13.04
CA TYR A 22 -13.09 -14.90 -12.53
C TYR A 22 -12.59 -13.61 -13.17
N GLN A 23 -12.74 -13.48 -14.49
CA GLN A 23 -12.35 -12.28 -15.24
C GLN A 23 -13.11 -11.01 -14.81
N GLN A 24 -14.30 -11.13 -14.22
CA GLN A 24 -15.12 -10.01 -13.77
C GLN A 24 -14.84 -9.63 -12.31
N VAL A 25 -14.51 -10.62 -11.45
CA VAL A 25 -14.24 -10.37 -10.02
C VAL A 25 -12.76 -10.03 -9.78
N PHE A 26 -11.85 -10.63 -10.55
CA PHE A 26 -10.41 -10.46 -10.41
C PHE A 26 -9.93 -8.99 -10.55
N PRO A 27 -10.43 -8.16 -11.48
CA PRO A 27 -10.03 -6.77 -11.59
C PRO A 27 -10.32 -5.97 -10.30
N ALA A 28 -11.49 -6.16 -9.70
CA ALA A 28 -11.86 -5.45 -8.47
C ALA A 28 -11.02 -5.90 -7.26
N ILE A 29 -10.77 -7.21 -7.12
CA ILE A 29 -9.94 -7.77 -6.05
C ILE A 29 -8.48 -7.33 -6.24
N SER A 30 -7.96 -7.37 -7.47
CA SER A 30 -6.60 -6.95 -7.79
C SER A 30 -6.40 -5.46 -7.60
N ALA A 31 -7.39 -4.62 -7.93
CA ALA A 31 -7.34 -3.18 -7.66
C ALA A 31 -7.29 -2.88 -6.15
N ALA A 32 -8.06 -3.62 -5.34
CA ALA A 32 -8.01 -3.50 -3.88
C ALA A 32 -6.68 -4.03 -3.29
N ALA A 33 -6.10 -5.10 -3.85
CA ALA A 33 -4.79 -5.59 -3.46
C ALA A 33 -3.65 -4.62 -3.84
N ASN A 34 -3.77 -3.96 -5.00
CA ASN A 34 -2.80 -2.98 -5.48
C ASN A 34 -2.90 -1.62 -4.75
N TYR A 35 -3.94 -1.39 -3.94
CA TYR A 35 -4.09 -0.16 -3.16
C TYR A 35 -2.96 0.04 -2.14
N GLY A 36 -2.40 -1.06 -1.60
CA GLY A 36 -1.23 -1.03 -0.72
C GLY A 36 0.11 -0.78 -1.45
N ASN A 37 0.11 -0.84 -2.78
CA ASN A 37 1.29 -0.61 -3.62
C ASN A 37 1.40 0.85 -4.10
N ALA A 38 0.41 1.69 -3.80
CA ALA A 38 0.44 3.10 -4.19
C ALA A 38 1.42 3.88 -3.30
N ILE A 39 2.53 4.33 -3.90
CA ILE A 39 3.50 5.23 -3.25
C ILE A 39 3.17 6.69 -3.58
N ILE A 40 3.55 7.64 -2.72
CA ILE A 40 3.28 9.09 -2.93
C ILE A 40 3.72 9.59 -4.32
N PRO A 41 4.89 9.19 -4.87
CA PRO A 41 5.28 9.57 -6.23
C PRO A 41 4.25 9.15 -7.30
N ASP A 42 3.68 7.96 -7.18
CA ASP A 42 2.69 7.43 -8.12
C ASP A 42 1.34 8.16 -7.99
N LEU A 43 0.94 8.50 -6.77
CA LEU A 43 -0.30 9.25 -6.50
C LEU A 43 -0.24 10.68 -7.04
N TRP A 44 0.94 11.31 -7.02
CA TRP A 44 1.14 12.68 -7.48
C TRP A 44 1.70 12.78 -8.90
N ASN A 45 1.90 11.63 -9.57
CA ASN A 45 2.48 11.52 -10.91
C ASN A 45 3.82 12.28 -11.03
N VAL A 46 4.71 12.05 -10.06
CA VAL A 46 6.05 12.65 -10.00
C VAL A 46 7.09 11.54 -10.03
N SER A 47 8.26 11.81 -10.61
CA SER A 47 9.36 10.84 -10.58
C SER A 47 9.75 10.50 -9.14
N PRO A 48 9.89 9.20 -8.79
CA PRO A 48 10.34 8.79 -7.47
C PRO A 48 11.69 9.42 -7.07
N PHE A 49 12.61 9.58 -8.03
CA PHE A 49 13.90 10.22 -7.78
C PHE A 49 13.78 11.70 -7.44
N LEU A 50 12.84 12.42 -8.08
CA LEU A 50 12.56 13.82 -7.75
C LEU A 50 11.95 13.95 -6.36
N PHE A 51 11.06 13.04 -5.98
CA PHE A 51 10.48 13.02 -4.64
C PHE A 51 11.52 12.74 -3.56
N ILE A 52 12.44 11.79 -3.80
CA ILE A 52 13.56 11.50 -2.90
C ILE A 52 14.47 12.72 -2.76
N LEU A 53 14.81 13.38 -3.87
CA LEU A 53 15.64 14.58 -3.87
C LEU A 53 14.97 15.72 -3.09
N LEU A 54 13.68 15.95 -3.33
CA LEU A 54 12.89 16.94 -2.61
C LEU A 54 12.89 16.66 -1.11
N PHE A 55 12.61 15.41 -0.72
CA PHE A 55 12.59 15.00 0.69
C PHE A 55 13.96 15.18 1.36
N ALA A 56 15.05 14.87 0.67
CA ALA A 56 16.41 15.09 1.15
C ALA A 56 16.70 16.59 1.36
N LEU A 57 16.32 17.44 0.39
CA LEU A 57 16.49 18.89 0.50
C LEU A 57 15.69 19.50 1.65
N ILE A 58 14.42 19.09 1.82
CA ILE A 58 13.57 19.55 2.93
C ILE A 58 14.16 19.09 4.27
N SER A 59 14.61 17.85 4.36
CA SER A 59 15.25 17.31 5.58
C SER A 59 16.51 18.12 5.93
N LEU A 60 17.39 18.38 4.96
CA LEU A 60 18.59 19.19 5.17
C LEU A 60 18.25 20.62 5.58
N LEU A 61 17.25 21.24 4.94
CA LEU A 61 16.78 22.57 5.30
C LEU A 61 16.24 22.61 6.73
N LEU A 62 15.46 21.60 7.14
CA LEU A 62 14.97 21.50 8.51
C LEU A 62 16.11 21.36 9.52
N PHE A 63 17.09 20.50 9.26
CA PHE A 63 18.26 20.38 10.14
C PHE A 63 19.03 21.70 10.24
N TYR A 64 19.25 22.38 9.10
CA TYR A 64 19.89 23.70 9.08
C TYR A 64 19.10 24.74 9.89
N LEU A 65 17.77 24.77 9.75
CA LEU A 65 16.93 25.70 10.50
C LEU A 65 16.91 25.39 12.01
N ILE A 66 16.86 24.11 12.39
CA ILE A 66 16.91 23.69 13.81
C ILE A 66 18.23 24.10 14.45
N ASP A 67 19.34 23.85 13.75
CA ASP A 67 20.67 24.23 14.22
C ASP A 67 20.80 25.75 14.36
N ARG A 68 20.33 26.50 13.34
CA ARG A 68 20.36 27.96 13.34
C ARG A 68 19.41 28.59 14.36
N ALA A 69 18.24 28.00 14.60
CA ALA A 69 17.26 28.48 15.57
C ALA A 69 17.60 28.03 17.00
N GLY A 70 18.59 27.15 17.19
CA GLY A 70 18.96 26.62 18.49
C GLY A 70 17.85 25.78 19.12
N TRP A 71 16.98 25.15 18.32
CA TRP A 71 15.86 24.31 18.78
C TRP A 71 16.30 22.91 19.19
N GLN A 72 17.55 22.77 19.60
CA GLN A 72 18.05 21.55 20.18
C GLN A 72 17.34 21.31 21.51
N ARG A 73 16.89 20.08 21.73
CA ARG A 73 16.23 19.70 22.97
C ARG A 73 17.22 19.92 24.11
N LYS A 74 16.91 20.80 25.06
CA LYS A 74 17.75 20.96 26.27
C LYS A 74 17.78 19.61 26.99
N GLU A 75 18.96 19.04 27.11
CA GLU A 75 19.18 17.85 27.92
C GLU A 75 18.84 18.23 29.37
N LYS A 76 17.96 17.46 30.01
CA LYS A 76 17.65 17.64 31.42
C LYS A 76 18.87 17.11 32.17
N SER A 77 19.82 17.99 32.48
CA SER A 77 20.93 17.68 33.38
C SER A 77 20.35 17.11 34.67
N ALA A 78 20.63 15.84 34.91
CA ALA A 78 20.32 15.15 36.16
C ALA A 78 21.38 15.46 37.21
#